data_AF-A0A147B8J0-F1
#
_entry.id   AF-A0A147B8J0-F1
#
_cell.length_a   1.000
_cell.length_b   1.000
_cell.length_c   1.000
_cell.angle_alpha   90.00
_cell.angle_beta   90.00
_cell.angle_gamma   90.00
#
_symmetry.space_group_name_H-M   'P 1'
#
loop_
_entity.id
_entity.type
_entity.pdbx_description
1 polymer ?
#
loop_
_entity_poly.entity_id
_entity_poly.type
_entity_poly.pdbx_seq_one_letter_code
_entity_poly.pdbx_strand_id
1 'polypeptide(L)'
;FELCLQLGDTKTAHQLATEAQSEQKWKQLAELALAQGDFVLAQECLHNAQDFAGLLLLATSASNAPMVSKLAKSAEAMGKNNIAFLATFLLGDTEKALEILVDTKRYPEAAFFAKCYAPSHTSRVVKLWKAELAKVSEKSAQSLADPKEYENLFPGLQDAIKAEQYLHQKESKSKASQFLNMVPNHERRPIE
;
A
#
# COMPACT_ATOMS: atom_id res chain seq x y z
N PHE A 1 -30.77 -0.09 -19.70
CA PHE A 1 -29.78 0.07 -18.62
C PHE A 1 -30.35 0.93 -17.50
N GLU A 2 -30.64 2.22 -17.70
CA GLU A 2 -31.22 3.07 -16.65
C GLU A 2 -32.53 2.52 -16.06
N LEU A 3 -33.42 1.97 -16.90
CA LEU A 3 -34.62 1.29 -16.43
C LEU A 3 -34.30 0.09 -15.52
N CYS A 4 -33.31 -0.72 -15.87
CA CYS A 4 -32.85 -1.85 -15.04
C CYS A 4 -32.30 -1.35 -13.70
N LEU A 5 -31.56 -0.23 -13.71
CA LEU A 5 -31.06 0.39 -12.48
C LEU A 5 -32.20 0.84 -11.56
N GLN A 6 -33.22 1.49 -12.11
CA GLN A 6 -34.40 1.94 -11.36
C GLN A 6 -35.22 0.77 -10.80
N LEU A 7 -35.33 -0.33 -11.55
CA LEU A 7 -36.03 -1.54 -11.14
C LEU A 7 -35.21 -2.40 -10.14
N GLY A 8 -33.93 -2.10 -9.94
CA GLY A 8 -33.05 -2.89 -9.10
C GLY A 8 -32.67 -4.25 -9.70
N ASP A 9 -32.88 -4.46 -11.00
CA ASP A 9 -32.52 -5.72 -11.68
C ASP A 9 -31.04 -5.72 -12.07
N THR A 10 -30.22 -6.21 -11.14
CA THR A 10 -28.75 -6.27 -11.29
C THR A 10 -28.29 -7.26 -12.34
N LYS A 11 -29.05 -8.32 -12.63
CA LYS A 11 -28.65 -9.37 -13.58
C LYS A 11 -28.72 -8.87 -15.02
N THR A 12 -29.84 -8.26 -15.42
CA THR A 12 -29.97 -7.67 -16.76
C THR A 12 -29.08 -6.44 -16.90
N ALA A 13 -28.92 -5.64 -15.84
CA ALA A 13 -28.00 -4.52 -15.84
C ALA A 13 -26.53 -4.96 -16.07
N HIS A 14 -26.09 -6.07 -15.45
CA HIS A 14 -24.74 -6.63 -15.65
C HIS A 14 -24.51 -7.10 -17.09
N GLN A 15 -25.47 -7.79 -17.70
CA GLN A 15 -25.38 -8.22 -19.10
C GLN A 15 -25.24 -7.00 -20.02
N LEU A 16 -26.09 -5.98 -19.84
CA LEU A 16 -26.04 -4.74 -20.61
C LEU A 16 -24.76 -3.93 -20.38
N ALA A 17 -24.18 -3.96 -19.18
CA ALA A 17 -22.91 -3.31 -18.88
C ALA A 17 -21.74 -4.04 -19.56
N THR A 18 -21.79 -5.37 -19.62
CA THR A 18 -20.80 -6.21 -20.30
C THR A 18 -20.80 -5.99 -21.80
N GLU A 19 -21.98 -5.88 -22.42
CA GLU A 19 -22.12 -5.56 -23.85
C GLU A 19 -21.62 -4.15 -24.17
N ALA A 20 -21.89 -3.18 -23.30
CA ALA A 20 -21.53 -1.79 -23.53
C ALA A 20 -20.06 -1.46 -23.23
N GLN A 21 -19.37 -2.27 -22.42
CA GLN A 21 -17.98 -2.08 -21.99
C GLN A 21 -17.62 -0.64 -21.58
N SER A 22 -18.55 0.05 -20.91
CA SER A 22 -18.38 1.46 -20.53
C SER A 22 -18.09 1.59 -19.04
N GLU A 23 -16.99 2.27 -18.69
CA GLU A 23 -16.60 2.52 -17.29
C GLU A 23 -17.71 3.20 -16.48
N GLN A 24 -18.41 4.17 -17.07
CA GLN A 24 -19.49 4.89 -16.39
C GLN A 24 -20.66 3.97 -16.02
N LYS A 25 -21.04 3.06 -16.92
CA LYS A 25 -22.11 2.07 -16.65
C LYS A 25 -21.69 1.09 -15.56
N TRP A 26 -20.43 0.66 -15.56
CA TRP A 26 -19.91 -0.19 -14.49
C TRP A 26 -19.93 0.51 -13.12
N LYS A 27 -19.62 1.81 -13.05
CA LYS A 27 -19.73 2.58 -11.80
C LYS A 27 -21.17 2.68 -11.30
N GLN A 28 -22.11 3.02 -12.18
CA GLN A 28 -23.53 3.09 -11.82
C GLN A 28 -24.08 1.75 -11.34
N LEU A 29 -23.67 0.64 -11.99
CA LEU A 29 -24.04 -0.70 -11.55
C LEU A 29 -23.39 -1.05 -10.20
N ALA A 30 -22.13 -0.67 -9.98
CA ALA A 30 -21.45 -0.88 -8.70
C ALA A 30 -22.15 -0.13 -7.55
N GLU A 31 -22.57 1.12 -7.76
CA GLU A 31 -23.33 1.89 -6.77
C GLU A 31 -24.65 1.20 -6.40
N LEU A 32 -25.39 0.71 -7.41
CA LEU A 32 -26.62 -0.05 -7.17
C LEU A 32 -26.35 -1.36 -6.42
N ALA A 33 -25.32 -2.11 -6.82
CA ALA A 33 -24.93 -3.35 -6.17
C ALA A 33 -24.55 -3.11 -4.70
N LEU A 34 -23.81 -2.04 -4.41
CA LEU A 34 -23.49 -1.62 -3.04
C LEU A 34 -24.74 -1.25 -2.24
N ALA A 35 -25.69 -0.53 -2.85
CA ALA A 35 -26.96 -0.18 -2.20
C ALA A 35 -27.82 -1.40 -1.85
N GLN A 36 -27.74 -2.47 -2.64
CA GLN A 36 -28.42 -3.74 -2.38
C GLN A 36 -27.63 -4.69 -1.47
N GLY A 37 -26.37 -4.37 -1.15
CA GLY A 37 -25.48 -5.22 -0.35
C GLY A 37 -24.86 -6.40 -1.12
N ASP A 38 -24.90 -6.39 -2.46
CA ASP A 38 -24.20 -7.38 -3.29
C ASP A 38 -22.74 -6.96 -3.50
N PHE A 39 -21.90 -7.30 -2.52
CA PHE A 39 -20.48 -6.97 -2.56
C PHE A 39 -19.70 -7.77 -3.60
N VAL A 40 -20.18 -8.92 -4.06
CA VAL A 40 -19.46 -9.72 -5.06
C VAL A 40 -19.60 -9.05 -6.41
N LEU A 41 -20.83 -8.69 -6.79
CA LEU A 41 -21.10 -7.97 -8.03
C LEU A 41 -20.43 -6.58 -8.02
N ALA A 42 -20.47 -5.87 -6.89
CA ALA A 42 -19.80 -4.57 -6.76
C ALA A 42 -18.29 -4.68 -7.02
N GLN A 43 -17.62 -5.74 -6.56
CA GLN A 43 -16.18 -5.94 -6.81
C GLN A 43 -15.88 -6.12 -8.29
N GLU A 44 -16.64 -6.97 -8.98
CA GLU A 44 -16.47 -7.21 -10.41
C GLU A 44 -16.72 -5.93 -11.22
N CYS A 45 -17.78 -5.21 -10.89
CA CYS A 45 -18.11 -3.94 -11.53
C CYS A 45 -17.03 -2.88 -11.32
N LEU A 46 -16.52 -2.71 -10.09
CA LEU A 46 -15.46 -1.75 -9.80
C LEU A 46 -14.13 -2.12 -10.46
N HIS A 47 -13.84 -3.42 -10.62
CA HIS A 47 -12.67 -3.90 -11.36
C HIS A 47 -12.77 -3.54 -12.85
N ASN A 48 -13.92 -3.79 -13.47
CA ASN A 48 -14.18 -3.43 -14.86
C ASN A 48 -14.24 -1.91 -15.07
N ALA A 49 -14.69 -1.16 -14.06
CA ALA A 49 -14.70 0.30 -14.04
C ALA A 49 -13.32 0.93 -13.78
N GLN A 50 -12.28 0.12 -13.53
CA GLN A 50 -10.95 0.58 -13.13
C GLN A 50 -10.96 1.52 -11.91
N ASP A 51 -11.93 1.35 -11.01
CA ASP A 51 -12.05 2.17 -9.80
C ASP A 51 -11.26 1.56 -8.63
N PHE A 52 -9.95 1.76 -8.66
CA PHE A 52 -9.05 1.22 -7.63
C PHE A 52 -9.30 1.80 -6.24
N ALA A 53 -9.85 3.02 -6.15
CA ALA A 53 -10.14 3.66 -4.86
C ALA A 53 -11.35 2.99 -4.20
N GLY A 54 -12.44 2.78 -4.96
CA GLY A 54 -13.60 2.03 -4.49
C GLY A 54 -13.24 0.59 -4.13
N LEU A 55 -12.43 -0.08 -4.96
CA LEU A 55 -11.94 -1.43 -4.66
C LEU A 55 -11.09 -1.48 -3.39
N LEU A 56 -10.21 -0.50 -3.16
CA LEU A 56 -9.40 -0.45 -1.94
C LEU A 56 -10.28 -0.32 -0.70
N LEU A 57 -11.27 0.58 -0.74
CA LEU A 57 -12.20 0.77 0.37
C LEU A 57 -13.00 -0.51 0.67
N LEU A 58 -13.53 -1.16 -0.37
CA LEU A 58 -14.30 -2.38 -0.21
C LEU A 58 -13.42 -3.54 0.30
N ALA A 59 -12.22 -3.71 -0.27
CA ALA A 59 -11.30 -4.78 0.10
C ALA A 59 -10.78 -4.62 1.54
N THR A 60 -10.50 -3.39 1.97
CA THR A 60 -10.04 -3.09 3.33
C THR A 60 -11.16 -3.26 4.35
N SER A 61 -12.38 -2.80 4.02
CA SER A 61 -13.56 -2.98 4.88
C SER A 61 -13.92 -4.46 5.04
N ALA A 62 -13.79 -5.26 3.98
CA ALA A 62 -14.02 -6.70 4.01
C ALA A 62 -12.83 -7.51 4.57
N SER A 63 -11.72 -6.85 4.95
CA SER A 63 -10.47 -7.51 5.36
C SER A 63 -9.97 -8.58 4.37
N ASN A 64 -10.19 -8.36 3.07
CA ASN A 64 -9.87 -9.31 2.02
C ASN A 64 -8.42 -9.14 1.55
N ALA A 65 -7.46 -9.69 2.30
CA ALA A 65 -6.04 -9.63 1.99
C ALA A 65 -5.66 -10.08 0.55
N PRO A 66 -6.15 -11.21 0.01
CA PRO A 66 -5.77 -11.62 -1.35
C PRO A 66 -6.29 -10.64 -2.41
N MET A 67 -7.45 -10.03 -2.19
CA MET A 67 -7.96 -8.99 -3.08
C MET A 67 -7.10 -7.73 -3.04
N VAL A 68 -6.69 -7.27 -1.86
CA VAL A 68 -5.77 -6.12 -1.72
C VAL A 68 -4.44 -6.39 -2.43
N SER A 69 -3.93 -7.63 -2.38
CA SER A 69 -2.70 -8.00 -3.10
C SER A 69 -2.84 -7.95 -4.62
N LYS A 70 -3.96 -8.44 -5.16
CA LYS A 70 -4.27 -8.32 -6.59
C LYS A 70 -4.41 -6.85 -7.00
N LEU A 71 -5.13 -6.07 -6.19
CA LEU A 71 -5.32 -4.64 -6.40
C LEU A 71 -3.99 -3.88 -6.47
N ALA A 72 -3.06 -4.17 -5.55
CA ALA A 72 -1.74 -3.56 -5.55
C ALA A 72 -1.00 -3.77 -6.88
N LYS A 73 -1.00 -5.01 -7.40
CA LYS A 73 -0.34 -5.35 -8.68
C LYS A 73 -1.02 -4.68 -9.87
N SER A 74 -2.36 -4.66 -9.90
CA SER A 74 -3.11 -4.00 -10.98
C SER A 74 -2.93 -2.48 -10.96
N ALA A 75 -2.95 -1.87 -9.77
CA ALA A 75 -2.74 -0.43 -9.60
C ALA A 75 -1.33 -0.02 -10.02
N GLU A 76 -0.31 -0.82 -9.68
CA GLU A 76 1.09 -0.63 -10.10
C GLU A 76 1.23 -0.72 -11.63
N ALA A 77 0.66 -1.74 -12.27
CA ALA A 77 0.68 -1.91 -13.72
C ALA A 77 0.00 -0.74 -14.47
N MET A 78 -0.98 -0.09 -13.85
CA MET A 78 -1.70 1.05 -14.41
C MET A 78 -1.14 2.41 -13.97
N GLY A 79 0.01 2.43 -13.29
CA GLY A 79 0.68 3.66 -12.85
C GLY A 79 -0.03 4.39 -11.70
N LYS A 80 -1.00 3.77 -11.03
CA LYS A 80 -1.68 4.30 -9.84
C LYS A 80 -0.84 4.04 -8.58
N ASN A 81 0.34 4.64 -8.54
CA ASN A 81 1.39 4.38 -7.55
C ASN A 81 0.94 4.62 -6.10
N ASN A 82 0.11 5.64 -5.84
CA ASN A 82 -0.40 5.92 -4.49
C ASN A 82 -1.28 4.78 -3.95
N ILE A 83 -2.11 4.19 -4.81
CA ILE A 83 -3.00 3.09 -4.42
C ILE A 83 -2.20 1.81 -4.27
N ALA A 84 -1.24 1.56 -5.17
CA ALA A 84 -0.31 0.44 -5.04
C ALA A 84 0.51 0.51 -3.74
N PHE A 85 1.02 1.70 -3.39
CA PHE A 85 1.72 1.94 -2.13
C PHE A 85 0.83 1.70 -0.91
N LEU A 86 -0.38 2.27 -0.88
CA LEU A 86 -1.29 2.06 0.25
C LEU A 86 -1.71 0.59 0.39
N ALA A 87 -1.99 -0.10 -0.71
CA ALA A 87 -2.37 -1.51 -0.70
C ALA A 87 -1.23 -2.41 -0.19
N THR A 88 0.01 -2.18 -0.65
CA THR A 88 1.20 -2.92 -0.17
C THR A 88 1.51 -2.62 1.30
N PHE A 89 1.43 -1.35 1.71
CA PHE A 89 1.60 -0.92 3.08
C PHE A 89 0.58 -1.58 4.03
N LEU A 90 -0.70 -1.62 3.64
CA LEU A 90 -1.76 -2.28 4.42
C LEU A 90 -1.59 -3.80 4.52
N LEU A 91 -0.96 -4.43 3.53
CA LEU A 91 -0.59 -5.85 3.59
C LEU A 91 0.59 -6.12 4.52
N GLY A 92 1.32 -5.08 4.92
CA GLY A 92 2.54 -5.16 5.72
C GLY A 92 3.80 -5.45 4.89
N ASP A 93 3.72 -5.37 3.56
CA ASP A 93 4.86 -5.57 2.66
C ASP A 93 5.65 -4.26 2.54
N THR A 94 6.53 -4.02 3.52
CA THR A 94 7.32 -2.78 3.62
C THR A 94 8.39 -2.69 2.55
N GLU A 95 8.97 -3.82 2.14
CA GLU A 95 9.99 -3.87 1.10
C GLU A 95 9.40 -3.46 -0.25
N LYS A 96 8.26 -4.06 -0.65
CA LYS A 96 7.61 -3.67 -1.89
C LYS A 96 7.11 -2.23 -1.87
N ALA A 97 6.56 -1.76 -0.76
CA ALA A 97 6.15 -0.37 -0.61
C ALA A 97 7.32 0.61 -0.79
N LEU A 98 8.52 0.25 -0.29
CA LEU A 98 9.72 1.05 -0.47
C LEU A 98 10.18 1.09 -1.93
N GLU A 99 10.17 -0.05 -2.64
CA GLU A 99 10.54 -0.07 -4.06
C GLU A 99 9.62 0.82 -4.91
N ILE A 100 8.30 0.85 -4.65
CA ILE A 100 7.37 1.77 -5.34
C ILE A 100 7.79 3.24 -5.17
N LEU A 101 8.29 3.63 -4.00
CA LEU A 101 8.78 5.00 -3.76
C LEU A 101 10.09 5.28 -4.51
N VAL A 102 10.98 4.28 -4.59
CA VAL A 102 12.24 4.37 -5.33
C VAL A 102 11.98 4.47 -6.84
N ASP A 103 11.09 3.63 -7.38
CA ASP A 103 10.72 3.62 -8.80
C ASP A 103 10.06 4.93 -9.23
N THR A 104 9.28 5.54 -8.34
CA THR A 104 8.68 6.87 -8.56
C THR A 104 9.66 8.03 -8.32
N LYS A 105 10.94 7.74 -8.03
CA LYS A 105 12.01 8.73 -7.76
C LYS A 105 11.72 9.67 -6.59
N ARG A 106 10.88 9.25 -5.64
CA ARG A 106 10.55 10.01 -4.43
C ARG A 106 11.49 9.65 -3.29
N TYR A 107 12.78 9.92 -3.49
CA TYR A 107 13.83 9.49 -2.55
C TYR A 107 13.73 10.06 -1.13
N PRO A 108 13.33 11.33 -0.91
CA PRO A 108 13.17 11.85 0.45
C PRO A 108 12.08 11.10 1.24
N GLU A 109 10.94 10.81 0.60
CA GLU A 109 9.85 10.02 1.18
C GLU A 109 10.31 8.58 1.43
N ALA A 110 11.01 7.97 0.47
CA ALA A 110 11.57 6.63 0.59
C ALA A 110 12.58 6.54 1.75
N ALA A 111 13.43 7.56 1.94
CA ALA A 111 14.42 7.59 3.01
C ALA A 111 13.76 7.68 4.39
N PHE A 112 12.72 8.50 4.51
CA PHE A 112 11.93 8.59 5.74
C PHE A 112 11.17 7.29 6.01
N PHE A 113 10.57 6.69 4.98
CA PHE A 113 9.87 5.42 5.07
C PHE A 113 10.82 4.29 5.51
N ALA A 114 11.99 4.17 4.88
CA ALA A 114 13.01 3.20 5.24
C ALA A 114 13.46 3.37 6.69
N LYS A 115 13.77 4.59 7.13
CA LYS A 115 14.16 4.83 8.53
C LYS A 115 13.10 4.36 9.54
N CYS A 116 11.81 4.51 9.21
CA CYS A 116 10.71 4.18 10.12
C CYS A 116 10.30 2.70 10.09
N TYR A 117 10.29 2.07 8.91
CA TYR A 117 9.69 0.75 8.70
C TYR A 117 10.67 -0.34 8.21
N ALA A 118 11.80 0.05 7.62
CA ALA A 118 12.79 -0.87 7.06
C ALA A 118 14.22 -0.30 7.23
N PRO A 119 14.70 -0.12 8.48
CA PRO A 119 15.91 0.64 8.77
C PRO A 119 17.15 0.10 8.07
N SER A 120 17.22 -1.20 7.80
CA SER A 120 18.24 -1.87 6.99
C SER A 120 18.46 -1.22 5.60
N HIS A 121 17.39 -0.76 4.95
CA HIS A 121 17.43 -0.15 3.62
C HIS A 121 17.75 1.35 3.64
N THR A 122 17.79 2.01 4.80
CA THR A 122 17.98 3.47 4.90
C THR A 122 19.23 3.94 4.18
N SER A 123 20.37 3.27 4.39
CA SER A 123 21.63 3.64 3.72
C SER A 123 21.58 3.44 2.20
N ARG A 124 20.85 2.43 1.70
CA ARG A 124 20.66 2.22 0.26
C ARG A 124 19.93 3.41 -0.36
N VAL A 125 18.83 3.83 0.26
CA VAL A 125 17.98 4.90 -0.26
C VAL A 125 18.65 6.27 -0.16
N VAL A 126 19.38 6.55 0.92
CA VAL A 126 20.15 7.80 1.06
C VAL A 126 21.22 7.91 -0.03
N LYS A 127 21.88 6.82 -0.42
CA LYS A 127 22.84 6.83 -1.54
C LYS A 127 22.18 7.14 -2.87
N LEU A 128 21.02 6.55 -3.16
CA LEU A 128 20.24 6.87 -4.37
C LEU A 128 19.81 8.34 -4.36
N TRP A 129 19.36 8.84 -3.21
CA TRP A 129 18.99 10.24 -3.03
C TRP A 129 20.18 11.17 -3.30
N LYS A 130 21.35 10.88 -2.71
CA LYS A 130 22.60 11.63 -2.93
C LYS A 130 22.97 11.68 -4.41
N ALA A 131 22.92 10.54 -5.11
CA ALA A 131 23.28 10.45 -6.51
C ALA A 131 22.36 11.31 -7.41
N GLU A 132 21.06 11.34 -7.13
CA GLU A 132 20.12 12.19 -7.86
C GLU A 132 20.22 13.66 -7.48
N LEU A 133 20.43 13.97 -6.20
CA LEU A 133 20.59 15.33 -5.73
C LEU A 133 21.89 15.97 -6.23
N ALA A 134 22.96 15.20 -6.38
CA ALA A 134 24.24 15.66 -6.91
C ALA A 134 24.13 16.20 -8.34
N LYS A 135 23.15 15.74 -9.14
CA LYS A 135 22.87 16.27 -10.48
C LYS A 135 22.36 17.71 -10.45
N VAL A 136 21.71 18.11 -9.35
CA VAL A 136 21.14 19.45 -9.18
C VAL A 136 22.06 20.32 -8.34
N SER A 137 22.59 19.79 -7.24
CA SER A 137 23.50 20.48 -6.33
C SER A 137 24.38 19.52 -5.56
N GLU A 138 25.68 19.58 -5.82
CA GLU A 138 26.68 18.77 -5.13
C GLU A 138 26.76 19.12 -3.63
N LYS A 139 26.64 20.41 -3.28
CA LYS A 139 26.66 20.85 -1.87
C LYS A 139 25.50 20.24 -1.07
N SER A 140 24.29 20.24 -1.63
CA SER A 140 23.13 19.66 -0.97
C SER A 140 23.24 18.14 -0.84
N ALA A 141 23.86 17.46 -1.80
CA ALA A 141 24.11 16.02 -1.73
C ALA A 141 25.13 15.67 -0.62
N GLN A 142 26.18 16.48 -0.45
CA GLN A 142 27.18 16.30 0.62
C GLN A 142 26.60 16.55 2.02
N SER A 143 25.57 17.39 2.15
CA SER A 143 24.87 17.62 3.41
C SER A 143 24.06 16.43 3.91
N LEU A 144 23.77 15.44 3.05
CA LEU A 144 23.09 14.22 3.46
C LEU A 144 24.08 13.30 4.19
N ALA A 145 23.81 12.98 5.45
CA ALA A 145 24.63 12.03 6.20
C ALA A 145 24.20 10.60 5.88
N ASP A 146 25.14 9.74 5.49
CA ASP A 146 24.87 8.32 5.33
C ASP A 146 24.89 7.62 6.71
N PRO A 147 23.86 6.82 7.05
CA PRO A 147 23.81 6.17 8.35
C PRO A 147 24.96 5.18 8.63
N LYS A 148 25.54 4.59 7.57
CA LYS A 148 26.72 3.70 7.69
C LYS A 148 28.04 4.46 7.89
N GLU A 149 28.14 5.67 7.36
CA GLU A 149 29.37 6.48 7.42
C GLU A 149 29.43 7.30 8.70
N TYR A 150 28.27 7.74 9.20
CA TYR A 150 28.15 8.59 10.37
C TYR A 150 27.18 8.00 11.40
N GLU A 151 27.47 6.82 11.93
CA GLU A 151 26.61 6.14 12.92
C GLU A 151 26.30 7.03 14.14
N ASN A 152 27.24 7.88 14.55
CA ASN A 152 27.09 8.81 15.67
C ASN A 152 25.94 9.82 15.49
N LEU A 153 25.54 10.12 14.25
CA LEU A 153 24.43 11.03 13.95
C LEU A 153 23.06 10.32 14.00
N PHE A 154 23.04 9.00 14.10
CA PHE A 154 21.83 8.17 14.08
C PHE A 154 21.74 7.28 15.32
N PRO A 155 21.55 7.87 16.53
CA PRO A 155 21.37 7.09 17.74
C PRO A 155 20.15 6.17 17.62
N GLY A 156 20.30 4.92 18.07
CA GLY A 156 19.23 3.91 18.06
C GLY A 156 19.00 3.21 16.71
N LEU A 157 19.78 3.50 15.67
CA LEU A 157 19.61 2.82 14.37
C LEU A 157 19.96 1.33 14.44
N GLN A 158 21.04 0.97 15.15
CA GLN A 158 21.44 -0.43 15.32
C GLN A 158 20.40 -1.25 16.07
N ASP A 159 19.77 -0.63 17.07
CA ASP A 159 18.65 -1.20 17.82
C ASP A 159 17.42 -1.37 16.93
N ALA A 160 17.12 -0.39 16.08
CA ALA A 160 16.03 -0.49 15.10
C ALA A 160 16.26 -1.61 14.06
N ILE A 161 17.51 -1.81 13.60
CA ILE A 161 17.86 -2.92 12.68
C ILE A 161 17.67 -4.28 13.38
N LYS A 162 18.08 -4.42 14.63
CA LYS A 162 17.83 -5.65 15.42
C LYS A 162 16.34 -5.90 15.60
N ALA A 163 15.56 -4.85 15.90
CA ALA A 163 14.11 -4.94 16.02
C ALA A 163 13.43 -5.35 14.70
N GLU A 164 13.89 -4.81 13.57
CA GLU A 164 13.44 -5.21 12.22
C GLU A 164 13.68 -6.71 11.98
N GLN A 165 14.90 -7.21 12.26
CA GLN A 165 15.25 -8.63 12.12
C GLN A 165 14.38 -9.52 13.02
N TYR A 166 14.14 -9.10 14.27
CA TYR A 166 13.24 -9.81 15.19
C TYR A 166 11.80 -9.87 14.65
N LEU A 167 11.30 -8.76 14.11
CA LEU A 167 9.95 -8.70 13.54
C LEU A 167 9.79 -9.60 12.32
N HIS A 168 10.79 -9.65 11.44
CA HIS A 168 10.78 -10.50 10.25
C HIS A 168 10.79 -12.00 10.62
N GLN A 169 11.50 -12.38 11.69
CA GLN A 169 11.47 -13.76 12.20
C GLN A 169 10.12 -14.13 12.84
N LYS A 170 9.42 -13.15 13.40
CA LYS A 170 8.15 -13.34 14.14
C LYS A 170 6.92 -13.08 13.27
N GLU A 171 6.99 -13.22 11.95
CA GLU A 171 5.91 -12.96 10.97
C GLU A 171 4.65 -13.84 11.12
N SER A 172 4.08 -13.91 12.32
CA SER A 172 2.74 -14.37 12.59
C SER A 172 1.85 -13.14 12.78
N LYS A 173 1.12 -12.79 11.72
CA LYS A 173 0.01 -11.82 11.80
C LYS A 173 -0.95 -12.30 12.88
N SER A 174 -0.91 -11.66 14.04
CA SER A 174 -1.77 -12.00 15.17
C SER A 174 -3.20 -11.64 14.82
N LYS A 175 -4.16 -12.49 15.21
CA LYS A 175 -5.57 -12.22 14.91
C LYS A 175 -6.03 -11.02 15.73
N ALA A 176 -6.92 -10.19 15.17
CA ALA A 176 -7.45 -9.03 15.88
C ALA A 176 -8.10 -9.38 17.23
N SER A 177 -8.66 -10.59 17.37
CA SER A 177 -9.21 -11.10 18.63
C SER A 177 -8.19 -11.23 19.76
N GLN A 178 -6.89 -11.30 19.45
CA GLN A 178 -5.80 -11.44 20.42
C GLN A 178 -5.28 -10.09 20.93
N PHE A 179 -5.91 -8.96 20.53
CA PHE A 179 -5.48 -7.61 20.88
C PHE A 179 -5.32 -7.40 22.39
N LEU A 180 -6.26 -7.91 23.21
CA LEU A 180 -6.23 -7.78 24.67
C LEU A 180 -5.02 -8.45 25.32
N ASN A 181 -4.45 -9.47 24.67
CA ASN A 181 -3.28 -10.21 25.16
C ASN A 181 -1.97 -9.69 24.54
N MET A 182 -2.05 -8.69 23.67
CA MET A 182 -0.88 -8.18 22.96
C MET A 182 -0.23 -7.07 23.78
N VAL A 183 1.08 -7.22 24.05
CA VAL A 183 1.86 -6.18 24.72
C VAL A 183 1.81 -4.89 23.88
N PRO A 184 1.46 -3.72 24.45
CA PRO A 184 1.47 -2.43 23.76
C PRO A 184 2.85 -2.10 23.19
N ASN A 185 2.91 -1.38 22.06
CA ASN A 185 4.17 -1.08 21.37
C ASN A 185 5.24 -0.43 22.26
N HIS A 186 4.84 0.41 23.22
CA HIS A 186 5.76 1.12 24.12
C HIS A 186 6.36 0.23 25.22
N GLU A 187 5.76 -0.93 25.51
CA GLU A 187 6.26 -1.90 26.50
C GLU A 187 7.06 -3.03 25.86
N ARG A 188 7.02 -3.15 24.52
CA ARG A 188 7.76 -4.18 23.80
C ARG A 188 9.27 -3.89 23.88
N ARG A 189 10.04 -4.90 24.26
CA ARG A 189 11.51 -4.90 24.21
C ARG A 189 11.98 -5.94 23.20
N PRO A 190 12.07 -5.57 21.90
CA PRO A 190 12.45 -6.53 20.85
C PRO A 190 13.95 -6.87 20.83
N ILE A 191 14.78 -6.25 21.67
CA ILE A 191 16.25 -6.30 21.63
C ILE A 191 16.85 -7.00 22.88
N GLU A 192 16.04 -7.33 23.88
CA GLU A 192 16.46 -8.11 25.07
C GLU A 192 16.42 -9.62 24.82
#